data_AF-A0A7K3LW55-F1
#
_entry.id   AF-A0A7K3LW55-F1
#
_cell.length_a   1.000
_cell.length_b   1.000
_cell.length_c   1.000
_cell.angle_alpha   90.00
_cell.angle_beta   90.00
_cell.angle_gamma   90.00
#
_symmetry.space_group_name_H-M   'P 1'
#
loop_
_entity.id
_entity.type
_entity.pdbx_description
1 polymer ?
#
loop_
_entity_poly.entity_id
_entity_poly.type
_entity_poly.pdbx_seq_one_letter_code
_entity_poly.pdbx_strand_id
1 'polypeptide(L)'
;MLKGFKDFILKGNVIDLATAVIIGTAFTAIVTAFTDGIVQPIINTIPWSPDQAAGLGFNIISDKPSTFVNLGSVITATINFLIIAAVVYFIIILPYNKLASLAGFGGEKELVATEVDLLTEIRDLLDPDAAEKAAAAKAAADEEAAAAKATAAFDKPSGPPPAVAPLPETTRISTPPP
;
A
#
# COMPACT_ATOMS: atom_id res chain seq x y z
N MET A 1 -18.50 9.37 -40.05
CA MET A 1 -17.52 9.34 -38.93
C MET A 1 -18.19 9.40 -37.56
N LEU A 2 -19.15 10.30 -37.30
CA LEU A 2 -19.88 10.34 -36.01
C LEU A 2 -20.58 9.02 -35.63
N LYS A 3 -21.14 8.28 -36.61
CA LYS A 3 -21.77 6.97 -36.35
C LYS A 3 -20.77 5.93 -35.85
N GLY A 4 -19.60 5.81 -36.51
CA GLY A 4 -18.53 4.90 -36.10
C GLY A 4 -17.87 5.29 -34.77
N PHE A 5 -17.82 6.58 -34.43
CA PHE A 5 -17.38 7.04 -33.11
C PHE A 5 -18.38 6.68 -32.01
N LYS A 6 -19.68 6.84 -32.27
CA LYS A 6 -20.74 6.39 -31.36
C LYS A 6 -20.67 4.88 -31.15
N ASP A 7 -20.50 4.09 -32.22
CA ASP A 7 -20.38 2.63 -32.15
C ASP A 7 -19.11 2.19 -31.40
N PHE A 8 -18.04 2.99 -31.42
CA PHE A 8 -16.81 2.76 -30.65
C PHE A 8 -16.99 3.06 -29.15
N ILE A 9 -17.66 4.17 -28.80
CA ILE A 9 -17.96 4.50 -27.40
C ILE A 9 -18.93 3.49 -26.80
N LEU A 10 -19.95 3.05 -27.55
CA LEU A 10 -20.95 2.08 -27.09
C LEU A 10 -20.39 0.68 -26.82
N LYS A 11 -19.10 0.43 -27.07
CA LYS A 11 -18.44 -0.85 -26.82
C LYS A 11 -18.21 -1.19 -25.34
N GLY A 12 -18.79 -0.43 -24.40
CA GLY A 12 -18.75 -0.63 -22.95
C GLY A 12 -17.38 -0.34 -22.33
N ASN A 13 -16.37 -1.12 -22.73
CA ASN A 13 -14.99 -1.04 -22.22
C ASN A 13 -14.36 0.37 -22.31
N VAL A 14 -14.74 1.17 -23.31
CA VAL A 14 -14.22 2.54 -23.48
C VAL A 14 -14.87 3.52 -22.50
N ILE A 15 -16.18 3.36 -22.23
CA ILE A 15 -16.91 4.24 -21.31
C ILE A 15 -16.45 3.99 -19.88
N ASP A 16 -16.28 2.73 -19.48
CA ASP A 16 -15.86 2.37 -18.12
C ASP A 16 -14.45 2.86 -17.84
N LEU A 17 -13.52 2.65 -18.79
CA LEU A 17 -12.16 3.17 -18.70
C LEU A 17 -12.13 4.70 -18.67
N ALA A 18 -12.89 5.37 -19.55
CA ALA A 18 -12.95 6.84 -19.57
C ALA A 18 -13.50 7.40 -18.26
N THR A 19 -14.54 6.77 -17.71
CA THR A 19 -15.16 7.17 -16.45
C THR A 19 -14.19 7.01 -15.28
N ALA A 20 -13.47 5.88 -15.22
CA ALA A 20 -12.45 5.63 -14.21
C ALA A 20 -11.35 6.72 -14.20
N VAL A 21 -10.87 7.12 -15.38
CA VAL A 21 -9.84 8.18 -15.51
C VAL A 21 -10.38 9.55 -15.09
N ILE A 22 -11.60 9.90 -15.48
CA ILE A 22 -12.21 11.19 -15.13
C ILE A 22 -12.42 11.30 -13.62
N ILE A 23 -12.97 10.26 -12.99
CA ILE A 23 -13.19 10.24 -11.54
C ILE A 23 -11.86 10.26 -10.80
N GLY A 24 -10.88 9.47 -11.24
CA GLY A 24 -9.54 9.40 -10.62
C GLY A 24 -8.82 10.75 -10.64
N THR A 25 -8.85 11.45 -11.78
CA THR A 25 -8.22 12.77 -11.94
C THR A 25 -8.94 13.85 -11.13
N ALA A 26 -10.27 13.87 -11.15
CA ALA A 26 -11.07 14.82 -10.36
C ALA A 26 -10.85 14.64 -8.86
N PHE A 27 -10.84 13.39 -8.38
CA PHE A 27 -10.59 13.09 -6.97
C PHE A 27 -9.18 13.50 -6.54
N THR A 28 -8.17 13.18 -7.35
CA THR A 28 -6.78 13.59 -7.09
C THR A 28 -6.68 15.11 -7.00
N ALA A 29 -7.35 15.85 -7.90
CA ALA A 29 -7.36 17.32 -7.86
C ALA A 29 -7.95 17.88 -6.57
N ILE A 30 -9.02 17.28 -6.05
CA ILE A 30 -9.63 17.69 -4.76
C ILE A 30 -8.66 17.48 -3.61
N VAL A 31 -8.01 16.31 -3.54
CA VAL A 31 -7.06 16.01 -2.45
C VAL A 31 -5.83 16.90 -2.56
N THR A 32 -5.28 17.11 -3.76
CA THR A 32 -4.17 18.04 -3.98
C THR A 32 -4.54 19.46 -3.55
N ALA A 33 -5.71 19.97 -3.94
CA ALA A 33 -6.16 21.29 -3.52
C ALA A 33 -6.30 21.41 -1.98
N PHE A 34 -6.76 20.35 -1.31
CA PHE A 34 -6.80 20.30 0.15
C PHE A 34 -5.40 20.29 0.77
N THR A 35 -4.49 19.46 0.26
CA THR A 35 -3.12 19.40 0.75
C THR A 35 -2.42 20.75 0.55
N ASP A 36 -2.49 21.31 -0.66
CA ASP A 36 -1.84 22.58 -0.99
C ASP A 36 -2.45 23.75 -0.22
N GLY A 37 -3.76 23.72 0.03
CA GLY A 37 -4.48 24.80 0.72
C GLY A 37 -4.36 24.78 2.24
N ILE A 38 -4.24 23.60 2.86
CA ILE A 38 -4.31 23.46 4.33
C ILE A 38 -3.02 22.86 4.89
N VAL A 39 -2.52 21.79 4.29
CA VAL A 39 -1.38 21.04 4.84
C VAL A 39 -0.07 21.75 4.51
N GLN A 40 0.07 22.26 3.29
CA GLN A 40 1.28 22.93 2.85
C GLN A 40 1.62 24.18 3.67
N PRO A 41 0.67 25.08 4.00
CA PRO A 41 0.95 26.20 4.87
C PRO A 41 1.40 25.76 6.27
N ILE A 42 0.83 24.68 6.82
CA ILE A 42 1.21 24.14 8.14
C ILE A 42 2.63 23.54 8.11
N ILE A 43 3.02 22.90 7.01
CA ILE A 43 4.39 22.39 6.85
C ILE A 43 5.36 23.56 6.72
N ASN A 44 4.98 24.60 5.97
CA ASN A 44 5.79 25.78 5.74
C ASN A 44 5.96 26.67 6.98
N THR A 45 5.07 26.56 7.98
CA THR A 45 5.21 27.31 9.25
C THR A 45 6.20 26.67 10.21
N ILE A 46 6.53 25.38 10.03
CA ILE A 46 7.64 24.76 10.75
C ILE A 46 8.94 25.27 10.11
N PRO A 47 9.81 25.98 10.84
CA PRO A 47 11.05 26.51 10.27
C PRO A 47 12.03 25.36 10.02
N TRP A 48 12.00 24.81 8.79
CA TRP A 48 12.92 23.76 8.35
C TRP A 48 14.30 24.29 7.95
N SER A 49 14.44 25.62 7.77
CA SER A 49 15.71 26.33 7.56
C SER A 49 15.59 27.81 8.03
N PRO A 50 16.68 28.42 8.53
CA PRO A 50 16.71 29.83 8.95
C PRO A 50 16.66 30.85 7.79
N ASP A 51 16.71 30.40 6.54
CA ASP A 51 16.63 31.25 5.36
C ASP A 51 15.30 31.00 4.63
N GLN A 52 14.31 31.83 4.97
CA GLN A 52 12.87 31.70 4.65
C GLN A 52 12.51 31.78 3.16
N ALA A 53 13.48 31.68 2.24
CA ALA A 53 13.26 31.65 0.80
C ALA A 53 13.81 30.39 0.10
N ALA A 54 14.65 29.62 0.78
CA ALA A 54 15.35 28.46 0.22
C ALA A 54 15.25 27.25 1.19
N GLY A 55 14.03 26.77 1.45
CA GLY A 55 13.85 25.56 2.26
C GLY A 55 14.72 24.41 1.73
N LEU A 56 15.48 23.74 2.61
CA LEU A 56 16.39 22.60 2.36
C LEU A 56 17.05 22.54 0.95
N GLY A 57 17.37 23.69 0.37
CA GLY A 57 17.72 23.78 -1.03
C GLY A 57 19.17 24.18 -1.22
N PHE A 58 19.92 23.39 -1.99
CA PHE A 58 21.33 23.68 -2.28
C PHE A 58 21.51 23.95 -3.77
N ASN A 59 22.36 24.92 -4.10
CA ASN A 59 22.82 25.13 -5.46
C ASN A 59 24.00 24.20 -5.73
N ILE A 60 23.90 23.36 -6.76
CA ILE A 60 25.02 22.48 -7.17
C ILE A 60 26.17 23.31 -7.77
N ILE A 61 25.87 24.48 -8.37
CA ILE A 61 26.82 25.45 -8.90
C ILE A 61 26.45 26.83 -8.37
N SER A 62 27.36 27.47 -7.63
CA SER A 62 27.18 28.85 -7.18
C SER A 62 26.98 29.79 -8.39
N ASP A 63 26.00 30.69 -8.29
CA ASP A 63 25.59 31.66 -9.33
C ASP A 63 24.81 31.15 -10.56
N LYS A 64 24.34 29.90 -10.56
CA LYS A 64 23.33 29.46 -11.55
C LYS A 64 21.99 29.12 -10.90
N PRO A 65 20.96 29.99 -11.04
CA PRO A 65 19.64 29.73 -10.46
C PRO A 65 18.94 28.49 -11.07
N SER A 66 19.41 28.01 -12.23
CA SER A 66 18.92 26.76 -12.85
C SER A 66 19.39 25.49 -12.16
N THR A 67 20.31 25.58 -11.19
CA THR A 67 20.90 24.42 -10.50
C THR A 67 20.50 24.34 -9.02
N PHE A 68 19.44 25.07 -8.66
CA PHE A 68 18.84 25.04 -7.33
C PHE A 68 18.04 23.75 -7.14
N VAL A 69 18.51 22.88 -6.24
CA VAL A 69 17.80 21.66 -5.86
C VAL A 69 16.92 21.98 -4.67
N ASN A 70 15.61 21.99 -4.84
CA ASN A 70 14.65 22.27 -3.76
C ASN A 70 14.19 20.96 -3.08
N LEU A 71 14.86 20.54 -2.00
CA LEU A 71 14.43 19.33 -1.28
C LEU A 71 13.13 19.53 -0.48
N GLY A 72 12.79 20.78 -0.13
CA GLY A 72 11.52 21.11 0.51
C GLY A 72 10.31 20.74 -0.36
N SER A 73 10.40 20.94 -1.67
CA SER A 73 9.39 20.55 -2.65
C SER A 73 9.22 19.03 -2.75
N VAL A 74 10.32 18.27 -2.63
CA VAL A 74 10.27 16.81 -2.63
C VAL A 74 9.59 16.26 -1.37
N ILE A 75 9.91 16.82 -0.20
CA ILE A 75 9.28 16.43 1.07
C ILE A 75 7.79 16.75 1.04
N THR A 76 7.45 17.94 0.56
CA THR A 76 6.08 18.39 0.31
C THR A 76 5.32 17.40 -0.59
N ALA A 77 5.88 17.08 -1.76
CA ALA A 77 5.26 16.14 -2.70
C ALA A 77 5.10 14.75 -2.08
N THR A 78 6.06 14.31 -1.27
CA THR A 78 6.01 13.03 -0.55
C THR A 78 4.88 13.01 0.47
N ILE A 79 4.72 14.08 1.25
CA ILE A 79 3.63 14.21 2.22
C ILE A 79 2.27 14.24 1.51
N ASN A 80 2.15 14.99 0.40
CA ASN A 80 0.94 15.01 -0.41
C ASN A 80 0.58 13.61 -0.93
N PHE A 81 1.56 12.88 -1.45
CA PHE A 81 1.37 11.50 -1.90
C PHE A 81 0.86 10.59 -0.77
N LEU A 82 1.46 10.69 0.44
CA LEU A 82 1.01 9.91 1.60
C LEU A 82 -0.42 10.26 2.03
N ILE A 83 -0.81 11.52 1.95
CA ILE A 83 -2.18 11.95 2.27
C ILE A 83 -3.17 11.39 1.25
N ILE A 84 -2.89 11.52 -0.05
CA ILE A 84 -3.73 10.93 -1.12
C ILE A 84 -3.88 9.42 -0.91
N ALA A 85 -2.76 8.71 -0.68
CA ALA A 85 -2.78 7.28 -0.42
C ALA A 85 -3.60 6.92 0.81
N ALA A 86 -3.46 7.66 1.92
CA ALA A 86 -4.22 7.44 3.14
C ALA A 86 -5.73 7.64 2.94
N VAL A 87 -6.12 8.71 2.24
CA VAL A 87 -7.54 9.00 1.96
C VAL A 87 -8.14 7.93 1.05
N VAL A 88 -7.46 7.56 -0.04
CA VAL A 88 -7.90 6.48 -0.95
C VAL A 88 -8.04 5.16 -0.20
N TYR A 89 -7.06 4.83 0.65
CA TYR A 89 -7.10 3.61 1.43
C TYR A 89 -8.28 3.59 2.40
N PHE A 90 -8.51 4.67 3.14
CA PHE A 90 -9.55 4.70 4.17
C PHE A 90 -10.97 4.80 3.59
N ILE A 91 -11.16 5.53 2.49
CA ILE A 91 -12.48 5.78 1.89
C ILE A 91 -12.88 4.70 0.88
N ILE A 92 -11.93 4.13 0.13
CA ILE A 92 -12.24 3.18 -0.95
C ILE A 92 -11.83 1.77 -0.55
N ILE A 93 -10.55 1.57 -0.22
CA ILE A 93 -9.99 0.22 -0.04
C ILE A 93 -10.54 -0.46 1.22
N LEU A 94 -10.59 0.24 2.34
CA LEU A 94 -11.06 -0.30 3.62
C LEU A 94 -12.53 -0.73 3.59
N PRO A 95 -13.50 0.09 3.14
CA PRO A 95 -14.87 -0.36 3.00
C PRO A 95 -15.02 -1.41 1.91
N TYR A 96 -14.30 -1.31 0.79
CA TYR A 96 -14.33 -2.34 -0.24
C TYR A 96 -13.90 -3.71 0.31
N ASN A 97 -12.78 -3.77 1.04
CA ASN A 97 -12.31 -4.99 1.69
C ASN A 97 -13.27 -5.49 2.76
N LYS A 98 -13.92 -4.59 3.51
CA LYS A 98 -14.90 -4.93 4.55
C LYS A 98 -16.22 -5.43 3.96
N LEU A 99 -16.69 -4.86 2.85
CA LEU A 99 -17.87 -5.35 2.14
C LEU A 99 -17.57 -6.67 1.43
N ALA A 100 -16.45 -6.77 0.70
CA ALA A 100 -16.05 -7.99 0.00
C ALA A 100 -15.84 -9.20 0.94
N SER A 101 -15.50 -8.95 2.21
CA SER A 101 -15.40 -10.01 3.22
C SER A 101 -16.73 -10.36 3.90
N LEU A 102 -17.75 -9.52 3.80
CA LEU A 102 -19.03 -9.68 4.50
C LEU A 102 -20.19 -10.07 3.57
N ALA A 103 -20.14 -9.61 2.33
CA ALA A 103 -21.03 -9.99 1.25
C ALA A 103 -20.11 -10.32 0.08
N GLY A 104 -20.35 -11.42 -0.63
CA GLY A 104 -19.57 -11.84 -1.81
C GLY A 104 -19.50 -10.83 -2.96
N PHE A 105 -19.92 -9.58 -2.73
CA PHE A 105 -19.97 -8.42 -3.60
C PHE A 105 -18.58 -8.04 -4.10
N GLY A 106 -18.15 -8.79 -5.09
CA GLY A 106 -17.03 -8.46 -5.94
C GLY A 106 -17.46 -8.68 -7.36
N GLY A 107 -18.56 -8.05 -7.81
CA GLY A 107 -19.26 -8.34 -9.07
C GLY A 107 -18.45 -8.45 -10.38
N GLU A 108 -17.13 -8.25 -10.36
CA GLU A 108 -16.23 -8.65 -11.45
C GLU A 108 -15.41 -9.91 -11.11
N LYS A 109 -14.88 -10.03 -9.89
CA LYS A 109 -14.28 -11.26 -9.36
C LYS A 109 -15.31 -12.36 -9.08
N GLU A 110 -16.54 -12.01 -8.74
CA GLU A 110 -17.65 -12.89 -8.43
C GLU A 110 -18.22 -13.51 -9.71
N LEU A 111 -18.29 -12.73 -10.82
CA LEU A 111 -18.65 -13.27 -12.13
C LEU A 111 -17.58 -14.24 -12.64
N VAL A 112 -16.30 -13.88 -12.50
CA VAL A 112 -15.19 -14.77 -12.86
C VAL A 112 -15.15 -16.00 -11.94
N ALA A 113 -15.37 -15.85 -10.63
CA ALA A 113 -15.44 -16.99 -9.72
C ALA A 113 -16.61 -17.91 -10.07
N THR A 114 -17.78 -17.38 -10.41
CA THR A 114 -18.95 -18.18 -10.81
C THR A 114 -18.71 -18.92 -12.13
N GLU A 115 -18.11 -18.27 -13.13
CA GLU A 115 -17.74 -18.92 -14.39
C GLU A 115 -16.66 -20.00 -14.17
N VAL A 116 -15.66 -19.72 -13.33
CA VAL A 116 -14.60 -20.67 -12.99
C VAL A 116 -15.15 -21.85 -12.16
N ASP A 117 -16.10 -21.61 -11.27
CA ASP A 117 -16.78 -22.65 -10.50
C ASP A 117 -17.60 -23.55 -11.43
N LEU A 118 -18.37 -22.98 -12.36
CA LEU A 118 -19.10 -23.75 -13.38
C LEU A 118 -18.16 -24.54 -14.30
N LEU A 119 -17.03 -23.95 -14.70
CA LEU A 119 -16.02 -24.66 -15.50
C LEU A 119 -15.33 -25.78 -14.70
N THR A 120 -15.20 -25.61 -13.39
CA THR A 120 -14.69 -26.64 -12.48
C THR A 120 -15.71 -27.78 -12.36
N GLU A 121 -16.99 -27.47 -12.20
CA GLU A 121 -18.07 -28.46 -12.22
C GLU A 121 -18.12 -29.22 -13.55
N ILE A 122 -18.02 -28.51 -14.69
CA ILE A 122 -17.99 -29.14 -16.03
C ILE A 122 -16.74 -30.02 -16.20
N ARG A 123 -15.57 -29.57 -15.71
CA ARG A 123 -14.33 -30.37 -15.74
C ARG A 123 -14.49 -31.65 -14.93
N ASP A 124 -15.05 -31.55 -13.73
CA ASP A 124 -15.20 -32.68 -12.82
C ASP A 124 -16.27 -33.67 -13.33
N LEU A 125 -17.29 -33.19 -14.05
CA LEU A 125 -18.25 -34.04 -14.77
C LEU A 125 -17.67 -34.71 -16.02
N LEU A 126 -16.64 -34.13 -16.65
CA LEU A 126 -16.02 -34.64 -17.87
C LEU A 126 -14.86 -35.61 -17.58
N ASP A 127 -14.11 -35.36 -16.52
CA ASP A 127 -12.94 -36.17 -16.12
C ASP A 127 -12.85 -36.28 -14.58
N PRO A 128 -13.60 -37.23 -13.98
CA PRO A 128 -13.63 -37.41 -12.53
C PRO A 128 -12.28 -37.87 -11.95
N ASP A 129 -11.45 -38.57 -12.74
CA ASP A 129 -10.11 -39.03 -12.32
C ASP A 129 -9.11 -37.85 -12.28
N ALA A 130 -9.26 -36.87 -13.17
CA ALA A 130 -8.50 -35.61 -13.11
C ALA A 130 -8.93 -34.74 -11.92
N ALA A 131 -10.20 -34.77 -11.54
CA ALA A 131 -10.71 -34.06 -10.37
C ALA A 131 -10.10 -34.61 -9.07
N GLU A 132 -9.99 -35.93 -8.92
CA GLU A 132 -9.38 -36.57 -7.74
C GLU A 132 -7.88 -36.22 -7.61
N LYS A 133 -7.13 -36.21 -8.72
CA LYS A 133 -5.73 -35.77 -8.74
C LYS A 133 -5.57 -34.28 -8.43
N ALA A 134 -6.45 -33.43 -8.94
CA ALA A 134 -6.43 -32.00 -8.66
C ALA A 134 -6.77 -31.69 -7.19
N ALA A 135 -7.71 -32.43 -6.59
CA ALA A 135 -8.05 -32.32 -5.18
C ALA A 135 -6.87 -32.75 -4.27
N ALA A 136 -6.19 -33.85 -4.62
CA ALA A 136 -4.99 -34.29 -3.89
C ALA A 136 -3.84 -33.26 -3.98
N ALA A 137 -3.65 -32.60 -5.13
CA ALA A 137 -2.65 -31.56 -5.31
C ALA A 137 -3.01 -30.26 -4.55
N LYS A 138 -4.29 -29.87 -4.51
CA LYS A 138 -4.75 -28.69 -3.76
C LYS A 138 -4.62 -28.88 -2.26
N ALA A 139 -4.94 -30.07 -1.74
CA ALA A 139 -4.76 -30.40 -0.33
C ALA A 139 -3.28 -30.28 0.11
N ALA A 140 -2.35 -30.73 -0.73
CA ALA A 140 -0.92 -30.57 -0.47
C ALA A 140 -0.46 -29.10 -0.48
N ALA A 141 -1.00 -28.28 -1.39
CA ALA A 141 -0.68 -26.85 -1.48
C ALA A 141 -1.28 -26.02 -0.32
N ASP A 142 -2.48 -26.35 0.14
CA ASP A 142 -3.12 -25.70 1.28
C ASP A 142 -2.42 -26.06 2.61
N GLU A 143 -1.89 -27.28 2.73
CA GLU A 143 -1.06 -27.72 3.86
C GLU A 143 0.30 -27.00 3.88
N GLU A 144 0.93 -26.81 2.72
CA GLU A 144 2.18 -26.04 2.57
C GLU A 144 1.98 -24.54 2.87
N ALA A 145 0.86 -23.95 2.42
CA ALA A 145 0.51 -22.56 2.71
C ALA A 145 0.15 -22.33 4.19
N ALA A 146 -0.50 -23.30 4.84
CA ALA A 146 -0.77 -23.27 6.27
C ALA A 146 0.52 -23.37 7.10
N ALA A 147 1.46 -24.24 6.67
CA ALA A 147 2.77 -24.36 7.29
C ALA A 147 3.60 -23.07 7.15
N ALA A 148 3.59 -22.43 5.97
CA ALA A 148 4.28 -21.16 5.73
C ALA A 148 3.71 -19.99 6.57
N LYS A 149 2.40 -19.99 6.84
CA LYS A 149 1.75 -19.00 7.70
C LYS A 149 2.04 -19.24 9.20
N ALA A 150 2.26 -20.50 9.59
CA ALA A 150 2.66 -20.88 10.95
C ALA A 150 4.13 -20.55 11.23
N THR A 151 5.04 -20.73 10.26
CA THR A 151 6.46 -20.35 10.42
C THR A 151 6.65 -18.83 10.46
N ALA A 152 5.88 -18.06 9.69
CA ALA A 152 5.88 -16.60 9.73
C ALA A 152 5.35 -16.00 11.06
N ALA A 153 4.57 -16.76 11.85
CA ALA A 153 4.10 -16.35 13.17
C ALA A 153 5.12 -16.58 14.29
N PHE A 154 6.09 -17.48 14.09
CA PHE A 154 7.14 -17.79 15.06
C PHE A 154 8.42 -16.95 14.86
N ASP A 155 8.60 -16.34 13.68
CA ASP A 155 9.74 -15.45 13.33
C ASP A 155 9.44 -13.95 13.58
N LYS A 156 8.51 -13.63 14.49
CA LYS A 156 8.44 -12.29 15.05
C LYS A 156 9.56 -12.20 16.08
N PRO A 157 10.62 -11.38 15.90
CA PRO A 157 11.62 -11.23 16.93
C PRO A 157 10.91 -10.66 18.15
N SER A 158 10.75 -11.49 19.18
CA SER A 158 10.52 -11.03 20.55
C SER A 158 11.50 -9.88 20.78
N GLY A 159 10.97 -8.72 21.20
CA GLY A 159 11.73 -7.47 21.31
C GLY A 159 13.05 -7.65 22.06
N PRO A 160 13.98 -6.69 21.90
CA PRO A 160 15.33 -6.80 22.46
C PRO A 160 15.23 -7.21 23.93
N PRO A 161 16.06 -8.18 24.37
CA PRO A 161 15.98 -8.70 25.73
C PRO A 161 16.02 -7.53 26.72
N PRO A 162 15.19 -7.55 27.78
CA PRO A 162 15.17 -6.46 28.76
C PRO A 162 16.60 -6.21 29.25
N ALA A 163 16.99 -4.93 29.25
CA ALA A 163 18.32 -4.50 29.64
C ALA A 163 18.70 -5.14 30.98
N VAL A 164 19.73 -5.99 30.95
CA VAL A 164 20.34 -6.58 32.13
C VAL A 164 20.83 -5.42 32.99
N ALA A 165 20.21 -5.23 34.15
CA ALA A 165 20.65 -4.23 35.12
C ALA A 165 22.15 -4.45 35.42
N PRO A 166 22.97 -3.39 35.49
CA PRO A 166 24.37 -3.55 35.82
C PRO A 166 24.49 -4.20 37.20
N LEU A 167 25.21 -5.31 37.27
CA LEU A 167 25.58 -5.97 38.52
C LEU A 167 26.31 -4.96 39.41
N PRO A 168 26.02 -4.88 40.73
CA PRO A 168 26.78 -4.01 41.62
C PRO A 168 28.25 -4.42 41.60
N GLU A 169 29.14 -3.43 41.43
CA GLU A 169 30.58 -3.59 41.48
C GLU A 169 30.98 -4.44 42.71
N THR A 170 31.50 -5.62 42.46
CA THR A 170 32.24 -6.39 43.47
C THR A 170 33.48 -5.60 43.86
N THR A 171 33.38 -4.81 44.92
CA THR A 171 34.52 -4.25 45.65
C THR A 171 35.38 -5.42 46.14
N ARG A 172 36.50 -5.63 45.45
CA ARG A 172 37.51 -6.61 45.87
C ARG A 172 38.24 -6.09 47.12
N ILE A 173 38.15 -6.89 48.18
CA ILE A 173 39.24 -7.29 49.10
C ILE A 173 40.06 -6.17 49.75
N SER A 174 39.88 -6.01 51.06
CA SER A 174 40.96 -5.61 51.97
C SER A 174 40.88 -6.46 53.25
N THR A 175 41.76 -7.44 53.34
CA THR A 175 42.10 -8.17 54.58
C THR A 175 43.16 -7.37 55.35
N PRO A 176 43.07 -7.21 56.68
CA PRO A 176 44.23 -6.93 57.50
C PRO A 176 44.83 -8.22 58.10
N PRO A 177 46.16 -8.33 58.22
CA PRO A 177 46.87 -9.48 58.79
C PRO A 177 46.84 -9.47 60.34
N PRO A 178 47.29 -10.55 61.04
CA PRO A 178 46.87 -10.89 62.39
C PRO A 178 47.41 -9.99 63.50
#